data_AF-A0A8J3LAR6-F1
#
_entry.id   AF-A0A8J3LAR6-F1
#
_cell.length_a   1.000
_cell.length_b   1.000
_cell.length_c   1.000
_cell.angle_alpha   90.00
_cell.angle_beta   90.00
_cell.angle_gamma   90.00
#
_symmetry.space_group_name_H-M   'P 1'
#
loop_
_entity.id
_entity.type
_entity.pdbx_description
1 polymer ?
#
loop_
_entity_poly.entity_id
_entity_poly.type
_entity_poly.pdbx_seq_one_letter_code
_entity_poly.pdbx_strand_id
1 'polypeptide(L)' 'MTVEEHAAALLALEQASHDEFVAKIQGWVESAEAAGDELRAQRHREHLSRLAAIPKPWERARKAA' A
#
# COMPACT_ATOMS: atom_id res chain seq x y z
N MET A 1 -0.12 14.28 -24.72
CA MET A 1 -0.37 13.14 -23.84
C MET A 1 -0.98 12.03 -24.66
N THR A 2 -0.23 10.95 -24.88
CA THR A 2 -0.75 9.73 -25.51
C THR A 2 -1.59 8.94 -24.50
N VAL A 3 -2.36 7.96 -24.98
CA VAL A 3 -3.10 7.04 -24.12
C VAL A 3 -2.16 6.27 -23.18
N GLU A 4 -0.96 5.94 -23.66
CA GLU A 4 0.08 5.26 -22.88
C GLU A 4 0.65 6.15 -21.77
N GLU A 5 0.94 7.41 -22.08
CA GLU A 5 1.38 8.41 -21.08
C GLU A 5 0.31 8.65 -20.02
N HIS A 6 -0.96 8.69 -20.42
CA HIS A 6 -2.08 8.83 -19.49
C HIS A 6 -2.24 7.60 -18.59
N ALA A 7 -2.14 6.39 -19.16
CA ALA A 7 -2.21 5.15 -18.40
C ALA A 7 -1.06 5.03 -17.38
N ALA A 8 0.17 5.42 -17.77
CA ALA A 8 1.31 5.45 -16.86
C ALA A 8 1.10 6.44 -15.70
N ALA A 9 0.54 7.63 -15.97
CA ALA A 9 0.23 8.61 -14.93
C ALA A 9 -0.82 8.11 -13.93
N LEU A 10 -1.86 7.41 -14.39
CA LEU A 10 -2.86 6.81 -13.51
C LEU A 10 -2.26 5.71 -12.63
N LEU A 11 -1.43 4.84 -13.19
CA LEU A 11 -0.75 3.79 -12.41
C LEU A 11 0.19 4.38 -11.36
N ALA A 12 0.89 5.47 -11.67
CA ALA A 12 1.74 6.16 -10.72
C ALA A 12 0.93 6.80 -9.57
N LEU A 13 -0.24 7.38 -9.87
CA LEU A 13 -1.14 7.93 -8.87
C LEU A 13 -1.71 6.84 -7.95
N GLU A 14 -2.13 5.72 -8.53
CA GLU A 14 -2.60 4.56 -7.76
C GLU A 14 -1.52 4.02 -6.84
N GLN A 15 -0.27 3.90 -7.34
CA GLN A 15 0.86 3.47 -6.54
C GLN A 15 1.13 4.43 -5.37
N ALA A 16 1.18 5.74 -5.63
CA ALA A 16 1.40 6.74 -4.59
C ALA A 16 0.30 6.69 -3.51
N SER A 17 -0.97 6.58 -3.92
CA SER A 17 -2.09 6.48 -3.00
C SER A 17 -2.03 5.22 -2.13
N HIS A 18 -1.64 4.08 -2.73
CA HIS A 18 -1.43 2.84 -2.00
C HIS A 18 -0.30 2.98 -0.96
N ASP A 19 0.82 3.58 -1.35
CA ASP A 19 1.98 3.73 -0.47
C ASP A 19 1.69 4.67 0.71
N GLU A 20 0.94 5.76 0.49
CA GLU A 20 0.42 6.62 1.57
C GLU A 20 -0.46 5.84 2.55
N PHE A 21 -1.35 4.97 2.05
CA PHE A 21 -2.23 4.18 2.89
C PHE A 21 -1.47 3.13 3.70
N VAL A 22 -0.45 2.49 3.10
CA VAL A 22 0.44 1.56 3.81
C VAL A 22 1.19 2.28 4.93
N ALA A 23 1.77 3.44 4.66
CA ALA A 23 2.49 4.23 5.66
C ALA A 23 1.58 4.63 6.83
N LYS A 24 0.32 4.98 6.55
CA LYS A 24 -0.67 5.29 7.58
C LYS A 24 -0.96 4.10 8.51
N ILE A 25 -1.09 2.90 7.95
CA ILE A 25 -1.33 1.69 8.75
C ILE A 25 -0.07 1.32 9.55
N GLN A 26 1.12 1.47 8.99
CA GLN A 26 2.38 1.29 9.73
C GLN A 26 2.44 2.22 10.94
N GLY A 27 2.10 3.50 10.78
CA GLY A 27 2.01 4.43 11.91
C GLY A 27 1.01 3.99 12.99
N TRP A 28 -0.08 3.30 12.61
CA TRP A 28 -1.01 2.71 13.58
C TRP A 28 -0.45 1.49 14.30
N VAL A 29 0.39 0.66 13.64
CA VAL A 29 1.13 -0.43 14.29
C VAL A 29 2.06 0.17 15.34
N GLU A 30 2.91 1.12 14.95
CA GLU A 30 3.87 1.78 15.85
C GLU A 30 3.17 2.45 17.03
N SER A 31 2.07 3.15 16.79
CA SER A 31 1.29 3.79 17.87
C SER A 31 0.69 2.77 18.84
N ALA A 32 0.22 1.61 18.35
CA ALA A 32 -0.32 0.55 19.20
C ALA A 32 0.78 -0.15 20.00
N GLU A 33 1.94 -0.40 19.39
CA GLU A 33 3.13 -0.95 20.05
C GLU A 33 3.65 -0.02 21.15
N ALA A 34 3.74 1.28 20.88
CA ALA A 34 4.14 2.29 21.86
C ALA A 34 3.17 2.39 23.05
N ALA A 35 1.89 2.07 22.83
CA ALA A 35 0.87 2.01 23.87
C ALA A 35 0.83 0.66 24.62
N GLY A 36 1.62 -0.34 24.20
CA GLY A 36 1.58 -1.70 24.75
C GLY A 36 0.33 -2.51 24.35
N ASP A 37 -0.43 -2.07 23.35
CA ASP A 37 -1.63 -2.76 22.86
C ASP A 37 -1.26 -3.75 21.75
N GLU A 38 -0.75 -4.91 22.17
CA GLU A 38 -0.26 -5.95 21.27
C GLU A 38 -1.35 -6.49 20.34
N LEU A 39 -2.59 -6.64 20.82
CA LEU A 39 -3.70 -7.15 20.03
C LEU A 39 -4.07 -6.19 18.91
N ARG A 40 -4.09 -4.88 19.20
CA ARG A 40 -4.33 -3.85 18.19
C ARG A 40 -3.19 -3.78 17.18
N ALA A 41 -1.94 -3.84 17.63
CA ALA A 41 -0.78 -3.89 16.75
C ALA A 41 -0.86 -5.10 15.80
N GLN A 42 -1.21 -6.29 16.33
CA GLN A 42 -1.40 -7.50 15.53
C GLN A 42 -2.46 -7.32 14.45
N ARG A 43 -3.63 -6.75 14.76
CA ARG A 43 -4.69 -6.48 13.78
C ARG A 43 -4.22 -5.55 12.65
N HIS A 44 -3.43 -4.53 12.98
CA HIS A 44 -2.87 -3.63 11.97
C HIS A 44 -1.83 -4.33 11.09
N ARG A 45 -0.98 -5.21 11.65
CA ARG A 45 -0.05 -6.04 10.87
C ARG A 45 -0.78 -7.03 9.95
N GLU A 46 -1.86 -7.64 10.42
CA GLU A 46 -2.70 -8.50 9.57
C GLU A 46 -3.32 -7.71 8.41
N HIS A 47 -3.74 -6.46 8.65
CA HIS A 47 -4.23 -5.59 7.58
C HIS A 47 -3.14 -5.35 6.52
N LEU A 48 -1.91 -5.01 6.95
CA LEU A 48 -0.78 -4.87 6.03
C LEU A 48 -0.51 -6.16 5.24
N SER A 49 -0.59 -7.33 5.88
CA SER A 49 -0.42 -8.62 5.21
C SER A 49 -1.49 -8.86 4.14
N ARG A 50 -2.76 -8.51 4.41
CA ARG A 50 -3.85 -8.64 3.43
C ARG A 50 -3.64 -7.69 2.25
N LEU A 51 -3.24 -6.45 2.50
CA LEU A 51 -2.91 -5.48 1.45
C LEU A 51 -1.74 -5.96 0.58
N ALA A 52 -0.70 -6.51 1.20
CA ALA A 52 0.46 -7.05 0.50
C ALA A 52 0.10 -8.21 -0.44
N ALA A 53 -0.93 -8.99 -0.12
CA ALA A 53 -1.40 -10.11 -0.94
C ALA A 53 -2.25 -9.69 -2.15
N ILE A 54 -2.79 -8.47 -2.18
CA ILE A 54 -3.60 -7.98 -3.30
C ILE A 54 -2.67 -7.76 -4.52
N PRO A 55 -2.97 -8.33 -5.70
CA PRO A 55 -2.21 -8.05 -6.91
C PRO A 55 -2.35 -6.59 -7.32
N LYS A 56 -1.23 -5.90 -7.55
CA LYS A 56 -1.27 -4.47 -7.91
C LYS A 56 -1.10 -4.26 -9.42
N PRO A 57 -1.93 -3.42 -10.07
CA PRO A 57 -1.86 -3.16 -11.51
C PRO A 57 -0.49 -2.62 -11.96
N TRP A 58 0.11 -1.71 -11.18
CA TRP A 58 1.41 -1.11 -11.51
C TRP A 58 2.59 -2.10 -11.44
N GLU A 59 2.52 -3.12 -10.58
CA GLU A 59 3.53 -4.19 -10.53
C GLU A 59 3.49 -5.06 -11.79
N ARG A 60 2.30 -5.27 -12.37
CA ARG A 60 2.13 -6.02 -13.62
C ARG A 60 2.63 -5.21 -14.81
N ALA A 61 2.30 -3.92 -14.86
CA ALA A 61 2.80 -3.02 -15.90
C ALA A 61 4.33 -2.98 -15.94
N ARG A 62 4.99 -2.96 -14.77
CA ARG A 62 6.47 -3.01 -14.67
C ARG A 62 7.09 -4.34 -15.12
N LYS A 63 6.38 -5.46 -15.02
CA LYS A 63 6.86 -6.77 -15.49
C LYS A 63 6.70 -6.96 -17.00
N ALA A 64 5.84 -6.17 -17.64
CA ALA A 64 5.55 -6.26 -19.06
C ALA A 64 6.38 -5.29 -19.92
N ALA A 65 6.98 -4.29 -19.30
CA ALA A 65 7.93 -3.35 -19.90
C ALA A 65 9.37 -3.89 -19.82
#